data_AF-A0A7C3TU41-F1
#
_entry.id   AF-A0A7C3TU41-F1
#
_cell.length_a   1.000
_cell.length_b   1.000
_cell.length_c   1.000
_cell.angle_alpha   90.00
_cell.angle_beta   90.00
_cell.angle_gamma   90.00
#
_symmetry.space_group_name_H-M   'P 1'
#
loop_
_entity.id
_entity.type
_entity.pdbx_description
1 polymer ?
#
loop_
_entity_poly.entity_id
_entity_poly.type
_entity_poly.pdbx_seq_one_letter_code
_entity_poly.pdbx_strand_id
1 'polypeptide(L)'
;MTSPKEVNGPTALEGKTVREAKGDPYKVTQERLWGGETVLTGFFFHWGANVYVLSYPQGGKPRHTLIDTGDPSYQDRILSLLSDTGIEPREIERIILTHRHYDHCGLAHILSKHSGAPILAHAAFRPFVEGPLSETDRLWLQGFDPSCLRECPMEYLSPGQEHPPLVIDGLVFPRLAGPFPLGTFGRLEVLACPESSIMHSPDQLIVLYRPNPKEEMNGHVRPTDHLLFSGDLWLMHGPLFSKGFRALSMRVRLASRLLKGAIKGRKYIRRDPREQDLAAKEALKRGFMLIRVLPGHGEDFIGTRLVPRCFLCQRDLLVQLGFALDEKKSVLYAPSLAPRIEALKEQAYREFQKEISLWRGSGYDTEEAADLLLRIYREQEGGGPLVKEDRKERRRIIEEILRRLRLDPTVDPEIQGLAEKALKKIQEAFDT
;
A
#
# COMPACT_ATOMS: atom_id res chain seq x y z
N MET A 1 23.41 -43.40 8.90
CA MET A 1 22.09 -42.74 8.90
C MET A 1 22.19 -41.49 9.76
N THR A 2 22.55 -40.38 9.13
CA THR A 2 22.72 -39.08 9.80
C THR A 2 21.53 -38.20 9.43
N SER A 3 20.82 -37.76 10.47
CA SER A 3 19.70 -36.80 10.44
C SER A 3 20.00 -35.59 9.54
N PRO A 4 19.03 -35.10 8.75
CA PRO A 4 19.20 -33.83 8.04
C PRO A 4 19.13 -32.68 9.05
N LYS A 5 20.22 -31.90 9.10
CA LYS A 5 20.28 -30.63 9.84
C LYS A 5 19.17 -29.70 9.36
N GLU A 6 18.34 -29.25 10.30
CA GLU A 6 17.45 -28.11 10.12
C GLU A 6 18.26 -26.91 9.61
N VAL A 7 17.87 -26.43 8.43
CA VAL A 7 18.35 -25.15 7.91
C VAL A 7 17.48 -24.08 8.56
N ASN A 8 18.00 -23.46 9.62
CA ASN A 8 17.48 -22.18 10.10
C ASN A 8 17.61 -21.16 8.97
N GLY A 9 16.53 -20.93 8.24
CA GLY A 9 16.43 -19.84 7.28
C GLY A 9 16.56 -18.49 8.01
N PRO A 10 17.11 -17.46 7.37
CA PRO A 10 17.18 -16.13 7.96
C PRO A 10 15.77 -15.61 8.17
N THR A 11 15.46 -15.16 9.39
CA THR A 11 14.26 -14.39 9.73
C THR A 11 14.12 -13.23 8.76
N ALA A 12 13.05 -13.23 7.96
CA ALA A 12 12.72 -12.16 7.03
C ALA A 12 12.21 -10.93 7.80
N LEU A 13 13.10 -10.21 8.46
CA LEU A 13 12.88 -8.90 9.05
C LEU A 13 14.19 -8.11 8.93
N GLU A 14 14.27 -7.29 7.88
CA GLU A 14 14.75 -5.90 7.90
C GLU A 14 15.23 -5.51 6.50
N GLY A 15 14.42 -4.71 5.80
CA GLY A 15 14.96 -3.88 4.74
C GLY A 15 16.00 -2.96 5.35
N LYS A 16 17.27 -3.17 4.97
CA LYS A 16 18.34 -2.32 5.46
C LYS A 16 18.17 -0.98 4.79
N THR A 17 18.07 0.06 5.60
CA THR A 17 18.21 1.43 5.10
C THR A 17 19.66 1.56 4.64
N VAL A 18 19.85 1.62 3.33
CA VAL A 18 21.20 1.73 2.74
C VAL A 18 21.62 3.19 2.69
N ARG A 19 20.65 4.12 2.69
CA ARG A 19 20.90 5.55 2.76
C ARG A 19 19.73 6.31 3.39
N GLU A 20 20.02 7.00 4.48
CA GLU A 20 19.14 7.97 5.12
C GLU A 20 20.01 8.95 5.94
N ALA A 21 20.22 10.17 5.43
CA ALA A 21 20.86 11.23 6.20
C ALA A 21 19.79 12.17 6.77
N LYS A 22 20.00 12.64 8.01
CA LYS A 22 19.08 13.56 8.68
C LYS A 22 18.97 14.86 7.88
N GLY A 23 17.85 15.04 7.17
CA GLY A 23 17.58 16.21 6.31
C GLY A 23 17.61 15.93 4.81
N ASP A 24 17.96 14.73 4.37
CA ASP A 24 17.79 14.34 2.96
C ASP A 24 16.31 14.31 2.60
N PRO A 25 15.90 14.79 1.41
CA PRO A 25 14.50 14.77 1.00
C PRO A 25 14.03 13.37 0.58
N TYR A 26 14.83 12.33 0.80
CA TYR A 26 14.55 10.95 0.40
C TYR A 26 15.25 9.93 1.32
N LYS A 27 14.76 8.68 1.28
CA LYS A 27 15.30 7.50 1.95
C LYS A 27 15.40 6.35 0.95
N VAL A 28 16.44 5.52 1.05
CA VAL A 28 16.63 4.34 0.20
C VAL A 28 16.73 3.08 1.05
N THR A 29 15.92 2.08 0.71
CA THR A 29 15.97 0.75 1.33
C THR A 29 16.32 -0.31 0.28
N GLN A 30 17.03 -1.35 0.70
CA GLN A 30 17.22 -2.55 -0.09
C GLN A 30 16.98 -3.78 0.78
N GLU A 31 16.22 -4.73 0.24
CA GLU A 31 15.97 -6.01 0.87
C GLU A 31 15.99 -7.14 -0.16
N ARG A 32 16.53 -8.29 0.24
CA ARG A 32 16.38 -9.52 -0.53
C ARG A 32 15.03 -10.14 -0.15
N LEU A 33 14.20 -10.40 -1.15
CA LEU A 33 12.90 -11.03 -0.95
C LEU A 33 13.06 -12.52 -0.62
N TRP A 34 12.10 -13.03 0.13
CA TRP A 34 12.08 -14.42 0.58
C TRP A 34 12.19 -15.42 -0.59
N GLY A 35 12.90 -16.52 -0.36
CA GLY A 35 12.95 -17.66 -1.27
C GLY A 35 13.74 -17.45 -2.56
N GLY A 36 14.55 -16.39 -2.69
CA GLY A 36 15.31 -16.19 -3.91
C GLY A 36 16.34 -15.06 -3.96
N GLU A 37 16.74 -14.71 -5.18
CA GLU A 37 17.73 -13.66 -5.46
C GLU A 37 17.12 -12.32 -5.86
N THR A 38 15.78 -12.21 -5.84
CA THR A 38 15.11 -10.94 -6.11
C THR A 38 15.39 -9.95 -5.00
N VAL A 39 15.91 -8.78 -5.35
CA VAL A 39 16.16 -7.65 -4.43
C VAL A 39 15.13 -6.56 -4.72
N LEU A 40 14.39 -6.15 -3.70
CA LEU A 40 13.54 -4.97 -3.75
C LEU A 40 14.33 -3.75 -3.26
N THR A 41 14.41 -2.73 -4.12
CA THR A 41 14.94 -1.42 -3.78
C THR A 41 13.79 -0.41 -3.74
N GLY A 42 13.62 0.27 -2.61
CA GLY A 42 12.61 1.33 -2.44
C GLY A 42 13.27 2.69 -2.36
N PHE A 43 12.82 3.63 -3.18
CA PHE A 43 13.19 5.04 -3.13
C PHE A 43 12.01 5.83 -2.59
N PHE A 44 12.12 6.32 -1.37
CA PHE A 44 11.08 7.07 -0.68
C PHE A 44 11.38 8.55 -0.74
N PHE A 45 10.44 9.36 -1.21
CA PHE A 45 10.62 10.82 -1.28
C PHE A 45 9.69 11.53 -0.30
N HIS A 46 10.21 12.57 0.36
CA HIS A 46 9.39 13.40 1.24
C HIS A 46 8.33 14.20 0.46
N TRP A 47 8.64 14.53 -0.80
CA TRP A 47 7.71 15.12 -1.76
C TRP A 47 7.73 14.30 -3.05
N GLY A 48 6.58 14.00 -3.64
CA GLY A 48 6.46 13.14 -4.82
C GLY A 48 6.28 11.66 -4.45
N ALA A 49 6.18 10.80 -5.46
CA ALA A 49 5.90 9.39 -5.25
C ALA A 49 7.15 8.56 -4.99
N ASN A 50 6.94 7.45 -4.30
CA ASN A 50 7.92 6.38 -4.14
C ASN A 50 8.17 5.70 -5.48
N VAL A 51 9.40 5.20 -5.66
CA VAL A 51 9.79 4.37 -6.80
C VAL A 51 10.28 3.04 -6.27
N TYR A 52 9.81 1.95 -6.85
CA TYR A 52 10.24 0.61 -6.46
C TYR A 52 10.91 -0.12 -7.61
N VAL A 53 12.01 -0.81 -7.32
CA VAL A 53 12.75 -1.60 -8.31
C VAL A 53 12.94 -3.01 -7.80
N LEU A 54 12.43 -3.97 -8.57
CA LEU A 54 12.68 -5.39 -8.38
C LEU A 54 13.83 -5.82 -9.28
N SER A 55 14.96 -6.17 -8.68
CA SER A 55 16.17 -6.60 -9.36
C SER A 55 16.36 -8.10 -9.21
N TYR A 56 16.53 -8.82 -10.31
CA TYR A 56 16.64 -10.29 -10.30
C TYR A 56 17.57 -10.77 -11.43
N PRO A 57 18.21 -11.93 -11.28
CA PRO A 57 18.99 -12.51 -12.36
C PRO A 57 18.07 -13.17 -13.39
N GLN A 58 18.36 -12.96 -14.67
CA GLN A 58 17.74 -13.68 -15.78
C GLN A 58 18.81 -13.93 -16.86
N GLY A 59 18.98 -15.20 -17.25
CA GLY A 59 19.98 -15.56 -18.27
C GLY A 59 21.42 -15.15 -17.89
N GLY A 60 21.76 -15.16 -16.60
CA GLY A 60 23.08 -14.76 -16.10
C GLY A 60 23.35 -13.25 -16.06
N LYS A 61 22.33 -12.41 -16.29
CA LYS A 61 22.43 -10.95 -16.22
C LYS A 61 21.41 -10.36 -15.24
N PRO A 62 21.70 -9.22 -14.60
CA PRO A 62 20.71 -8.50 -13.82
C PRO A 62 19.59 -7.98 -14.73
N ARG A 63 18.35 -8.02 -14.24
CA ARG A 63 17.17 -7.41 -14.85
C ARG A 63 16.42 -6.62 -13.81
N HIS A 64 15.79 -5.54 -14.25
CA HIS A 64 15.02 -4.67 -13.37
C HIS A 64 13.61 -4.45 -13.88
N THR A 65 12.61 -4.67 -13.03
CA THR A 65 11.25 -4.16 -13.22
C THR A 65 11.02 -2.98 -12.29
N LEU A 66 10.64 -1.83 -12.87
CA LEU A 66 10.28 -0.62 -12.13
C LEU A 66 8.76 -0.58 -11.89
N ILE A 67 8.38 -0.12 -10.71
CA ILE A 67 7.00 0.27 -10.38
C ILE A 67 7.03 1.76 -10.03
N ASP A 68 6.35 2.54 -10.85
CA ASP A 68 6.46 3.99 -10.94
C ASP A 68 7.89 4.49 -11.23
N THR A 69 8.01 5.80 -11.46
CA THR A 69 9.23 6.44 -11.97
C THR A 69 9.57 7.76 -11.28
N GLY A 70 8.69 8.25 -10.41
CA GLY A 70 8.97 9.40 -9.56
C GLY A 70 8.71 10.76 -10.22
N ASP A 71 8.86 11.81 -9.42
CA ASP A 71 8.61 13.20 -9.79
C ASP A 71 9.76 13.78 -10.63
N PRO A 72 9.47 14.43 -11.79
CA PRO A 72 10.49 15.01 -12.66
C PRO A 72 11.45 15.99 -11.98
N SER A 73 11.01 16.65 -10.91
CA SER A 73 11.87 17.56 -10.13
C SER A 73 13.01 16.85 -9.39
N TYR A 74 12.95 15.52 -9.28
CA TYR A 74 14.02 14.66 -8.77
C TYR A 74 14.74 13.87 -9.86
N GLN A 75 14.60 14.21 -11.15
CA GLN A 75 15.22 13.47 -12.25
C GLN A 75 16.69 13.08 -12.00
N ASP A 76 17.57 14.07 -11.83
CA ASP A 76 19.00 13.82 -11.64
C ASP A 76 19.27 13.03 -10.36
N ARG A 77 18.44 13.24 -9.33
CA ARG A 77 18.53 12.50 -8.09
C ARG A 77 18.16 11.04 -8.28
N ILE A 78 17.04 10.74 -8.93
CA ILE A 78 16.58 9.38 -9.18
C ILE A 78 17.60 8.65 -10.05
N LEU A 79 18.10 9.26 -11.12
CA LEU A 79 19.13 8.65 -11.97
C LEU A 79 20.43 8.37 -11.20
N SER A 80 20.87 9.29 -10.34
CA SER A 80 22.01 9.07 -9.45
C SER A 80 21.75 7.94 -8.46
N LEU A 81 20.55 7.86 -7.87
CA LEU A 81 20.22 6.81 -6.90
C LEU A 81 20.11 5.43 -7.54
N LEU A 82 19.60 5.33 -8.76
CA LEU A 82 19.63 4.08 -9.53
C LEU A 82 21.08 3.61 -9.71
N SER A 83 21.96 4.49 -10.18
CA SER A 83 23.39 4.15 -10.34
C SER A 83 24.07 3.78 -9.01
N ASP A 84 23.86 4.57 -7.95
CA ASP A 84 24.43 4.33 -6.61
C ASP A 84 23.99 2.97 -6.01
N THR A 85 22.82 2.46 -6.42
CA THR A 85 22.27 1.18 -5.95
C THR A 85 22.54 0.01 -6.91
N GLY A 86 23.37 0.23 -7.95
CA GLY A 86 23.73 -0.78 -8.93
C GLY A 86 22.63 -1.11 -9.94
N ILE A 87 21.62 -0.24 -10.07
CA ILE A 87 20.54 -0.36 -11.04
C ILE A 87 20.93 0.44 -12.28
N GLU A 88 21.39 -0.28 -13.30
CA GLU A 88 21.75 0.31 -14.58
C GLU A 88 20.50 0.51 -15.44
N PRO A 89 20.16 1.74 -15.88
CA PRO A 89 18.95 1.98 -16.67
C PRO A 89 18.83 1.08 -17.90
N ARG A 90 19.94 0.74 -18.56
CA ARG A 90 19.94 -0.16 -19.73
C ARG A 90 19.49 -1.60 -19.46
N GLU A 91 19.51 -2.04 -18.20
CA GLU A 91 19.08 -3.39 -17.79
C GLU A 91 17.64 -3.40 -17.26
N ILE A 92 16.95 -2.25 -17.30
CA ILE A 92 15.51 -2.18 -17.06
C ILE A 92 14.81 -2.94 -18.19
N GLU A 93 14.01 -3.94 -17.84
CA GLU A 93 13.24 -4.71 -18.80
C GLU A 93 11.78 -4.29 -18.89
N ARG A 94 11.29 -3.58 -17.87
CA ARG A 94 9.88 -3.21 -17.75
C ARG A 94 9.68 -2.04 -16.81
N ILE A 95 8.78 -1.14 -17.18
CA ILE A 95 8.29 -0.05 -16.33
C ILE A 95 6.78 -0.21 -16.19
N ILE A 96 6.27 -0.35 -14.96
CA ILE A 96 4.83 -0.45 -14.68
C ILE A 96 4.41 0.83 -13.97
N LEU A 97 3.42 1.54 -14.52
CA LEU A 97 2.89 2.77 -13.93
C LEU A 97 1.60 2.48 -13.17
N THR A 98 1.54 2.85 -11.90
CA THR A 98 0.36 2.65 -11.06
C THR A 98 -0.80 3.54 -11.51
N HIS A 99 -0.52 4.78 -11.91
CA HIS A 99 -1.49 5.73 -12.48
C HIS A 99 -0.82 6.99 -13.07
N ARG A 100 -1.63 7.86 -13.70
CA ARG A 100 -1.23 9.04 -14.50
C ARG A 100 -0.69 10.24 -13.73
N HIS A 101 -0.65 10.22 -12.41
CA HIS A 101 -0.12 11.38 -11.70
C HIS A 101 1.37 11.57 -12.04
N TYR A 102 1.74 12.83 -12.22
CA TYR A 102 3.03 13.21 -12.80
C TYR A 102 4.21 12.78 -11.91
N ASP A 103 3.99 12.67 -10.61
CA ASP A 103 4.96 12.20 -9.63
C ASP A 103 5.12 10.67 -9.64
N HIS A 104 4.26 9.94 -10.33
CA HIS A 104 4.38 8.50 -10.57
C HIS A 104 4.95 8.20 -11.96
N CYS A 105 4.47 8.90 -12.99
CA CYS A 105 4.85 8.63 -14.38
C CYS A 105 5.91 9.58 -14.98
N GLY A 106 6.41 10.54 -14.20
CA GLY A 106 7.15 11.69 -14.71
C GLY A 106 8.46 11.38 -15.42
N LEU A 107 9.17 10.33 -14.99
CA LEU A 107 10.45 9.93 -15.59
C LEU A 107 10.35 8.73 -16.54
N ALA A 108 9.13 8.23 -16.78
CA ALA A 108 8.92 7.02 -17.58
C ALA A 108 9.49 7.16 -19.00
N HIS A 109 9.34 8.32 -19.64
CA HIS A 109 9.89 8.58 -20.97
C HIS A 109 11.43 8.49 -21.01
N ILE A 110 12.11 9.03 -19.98
CA ILE A 110 13.57 9.05 -19.88
C ILE A 110 14.08 7.62 -19.68
N LEU A 111 13.52 6.92 -18.69
CA LEU A 111 13.93 5.59 -18.33
C LEU A 111 13.64 4.59 -19.46
N SER A 112 12.50 4.71 -20.14
CA SER A 112 12.19 3.90 -21.32
C SER A 112 13.14 4.21 -22.48
N LYS A 113 13.49 5.47 -22.75
CA LYS A 113 14.45 5.83 -23.80
C LYS A 113 15.85 5.28 -23.55
N HIS A 114 16.31 5.26 -22.29
CA HIS A 114 17.63 4.71 -21.93
C HIS A 114 17.69 3.19 -21.96
N SER A 115 16.55 2.52 -21.70
CA SER A 115 16.47 1.06 -21.57
C SER A 115 15.95 0.35 -22.81
N GLY A 116 15.13 1.03 -23.61
CA GLY A 116 14.25 0.40 -24.60
C GLY A 116 13.08 -0.36 -23.98
N ALA A 117 12.88 -0.31 -22.66
CA ALA A 117 11.87 -1.08 -21.96
C ALA A 117 10.45 -0.58 -22.27
N PRO A 118 9.47 -1.49 -22.42
CA PRO A 118 8.08 -1.13 -22.52
C PRO A 118 7.55 -0.51 -21.23
N ILE A 119 6.65 0.46 -21.40
CA ILE A 119 5.90 1.10 -20.32
C ILE A 119 4.50 0.49 -20.31
N LEU A 120 4.19 -0.23 -19.24
CA LEU A 120 2.91 -0.86 -19.01
C LEU A 120 2.04 0.07 -18.16
N ALA A 121 0.86 0.39 -18.66
CA ALA A 121 -0.14 1.19 -17.94
C ALA A 121 -1.55 0.67 -18.24
N HIS A 122 -2.51 0.94 -17.36
CA HIS A 122 -3.91 0.62 -17.63
C HIS A 122 -4.39 1.29 -18.93
N ALA A 123 -5.30 0.68 -19.69
CA ALA A 123 -5.75 1.22 -20.97
C ALA A 123 -6.41 2.61 -20.87
N ALA A 124 -7.03 2.92 -19.73
CA ALA A 124 -7.54 4.26 -19.43
C ALA A 124 -6.45 5.34 -19.28
N PHE A 125 -5.16 4.99 -19.29
CA PHE A 125 -4.01 5.89 -19.37
C PHE A 125 -3.86 6.47 -20.79
N ARG A 126 -4.30 5.74 -21.82
CA ARG A 126 -4.14 6.12 -23.23
C ARG A 126 -4.68 7.52 -23.57
N PRO A 127 -5.91 7.91 -23.15
CA PRO A 127 -6.42 9.26 -23.42
C PRO A 127 -5.59 10.38 -22.79
N PHE A 128 -4.85 10.09 -21.70
CA PHE A 128 -3.97 11.07 -21.06
C PHE A 128 -2.69 11.32 -21.89
N VAL A 129 -2.19 10.32 -22.61
CA VAL A 129 -1.00 10.43 -23.47
C VAL A 129 -1.36 10.92 -24.87
N GLU A 130 -2.37 10.31 -25.48
CA GLU A 130 -2.69 10.49 -26.91
C GLU A 130 -3.80 11.53 -27.14
N GLY A 131 -4.65 11.75 -26.14
CA GLY A 131 -5.83 12.59 -26.25
C GLY A 131 -5.64 14.04 -25.73
N PRO A 132 -6.71 14.85 -25.80
CA PRO A 132 -6.73 16.16 -25.18
C PRO A 132 -6.78 16.04 -23.65
N LEU A 133 -5.87 16.74 -22.97
CA LEU A 133 -5.83 16.77 -21.50
C LEU A 133 -7.06 17.47 -20.93
N SER A 134 -7.71 16.83 -19.95
CA SER A 134 -8.82 17.41 -19.20
C SER A 134 -8.37 18.61 -18.37
N GLU A 135 -9.31 19.45 -17.94
CA GLU A 135 -9.00 20.56 -17.01
C GLU A 135 -8.39 20.05 -15.69
N THR A 136 -8.76 18.83 -15.26
CA THR A 136 -8.21 18.19 -14.07
C THR A 136 -6.77 17.74 -14.30
N ASP A 137 -6.48 17.07 -15.42
CA ASP A 137 -5.12 16.61 -15.73
C ASP A 137 -4.14 17.80 -15.75
N ARG A 138 -4.52 18.90 -16.42
CA ARG A 138 -3.70 20.12 -16.51
C ARG A 138 -3.39 20.76 -15.15
N LEU A 139 -4.24 20.56 -14.14
CA LEU A 139 -4.00 21.06 -12.79
C LEU A 139 -2.90 20.26 -12.08
N TRP A 140 -2.86 18.94 -12.32
CA TRP A 140 -1.97 18.00 -11.65
C TRP A 140 -0.64 17.77 -12.36
N LEU A 141 -0.50 18.14 -13.63
CA LEU A 141 0.73 17.90 -14.40
C LEU A 141 1.97 18.66 -13.91
N GLN A 142 1.83 19.75 -13.15
CA GLN A 142 2.95 20.56 -12.63
C GLN A 142 4.08 20.90 -13.63
N GLY A 143 3.79 20.92 -14.94
CA GLY A 143 4.78 21.20 -16.00
C GLY A 143 5.26 19.96 -16.77
N PHE A 144 4.86 18.76 -16.36
CA PHE A 144 5.04 17.53 -17.14
C PHE A 144 4.16 17.55 -18.40
N ASP A 145 4.73 17.19 -19.55
CA ASP A 145 4.01 17.00 -20.80
C ASP A 145 3.90 15.50 -21.10
N PRO A 146 2.71 14.87 -20.93
CA PRO A 146 2.55 13.44 -21.15
C PRO A 146 2.67 13.03 -22.62
N SER A 147 2.67 13.98 -23.57
CA SER A 147 2.86 13.66 -24.99
C SER A 147 4.25 13.09 -25.30
N CYS A 148 5.25 13.33 -24.43
CA CYS A 148 6.58 12.71 -24.55
C CYS A 148 6.53 11.17 -24.48
N LEU A 149 5.48 10.59 -23.88
CA LEU A 149 5.31 9.14 -23.79
C LEU A 149 4.86 8.50 -25.12
N ARG A 150 4.41 9.29 -26.11
CA ARG A 150 3.99 8.78 -27.44
C ARG A 150 5.13 8.15 -28.23
N GLU A 151 6.36 8.57 -27.95
CA GLU A 151 7.57 8.06 -28.60
C GLU A 151 8.10 6.79 -27.91
N CYS A 152 7.50 6.41 -26.77
CA CYS A 152 7.91 5.24 -25.99
C CYS A 152 7.12 4.00 -26.41
N PRO A 153 7.69 2.79 -26.24
CA PRO A 153 6.97 1.52 -26.37
C PRO A 153 5.90 1.38 -25.27
N MET A 154 4.71 1.94 -25.49
CA MET A 154 3.58 1.84 -24.54
C MET A 154 2.80 0.54 -24.72
N GLU A 155 2.52 -0.15 -23.62
CA GLU A 155 1.61 -1.29 -23.53
C GLU A 155 0.40 -0.92 -22.67
N TYR A 156 -0.75 -0.72 -23.32
CA TYR A 156 -2.00 -0.37 -22.66
C TYR A 156 -2.79 -1.62 -22.27
N LEU A 157 -2.78 -1.93 -20.97
CA LEU A 157 -3.35 -3.16 -20.43
C LEU A 157 -4.86 -3.05 -20.24
N SER A 158 -5.58 -4.06 -20.73
CA SER A 158 -7.02 -4.22 -20.51
C SER A 158 -7.30 -5.59 -19.90
N PRO A 159 -8.38 -5.76 -19.13
CA PRO A 159 -8.77 -7.08 -18.65
C PRO A 159 -8.97 -8.05 -19.83
N GLY A 160 -8.13 -9.07 -19.91
CA GLY A 160 -8.22 -10.10 -20.95
C GLY A 160 -9.02 -11.31 -20.48
N GLN A 161 -9.56 -12.10 -21.42
CA GLN A 161 -10.20 -13.39 -21.08
C GLN A 161 -9.18 -14.47 -20.68
N GLU A 162 -7.90 -14.28 -21.01
CA GLU A 162 -6.83 -15.28 -20.83
C GLU A 162 -6.43 -15.47 -19.36
N HIS A 163 -6.76 -14.53 -18.49
CA HIS A 163 -6.39 -14.59 -17.08
C HIS A 163 -7.61 -14.38 -16.18
N PRO A 164 -7.96 -15.35 -15.31
CA PRO A 164 -9.09 -15.19 -14.41
C PRO A 164 -8.83 -14.03 -13.43
N PRO A 165 -9.87 -13.27 -13.06
CA PRO A 165 -9.72 -12.19 -12.09
C PRO A 165 -9.36 -12.74 -10.71
N LEU A 166 -8.80 -11.88 -9.86
CA LEU A 166 -8.53 -12.19 -8.46
C LEU A 166 -9.73 -11.73 -7.61
N VAL A 167 -10.25 -12.60 -6.74
CA VAL A 167 -11.33 -12.23 -5.80
C VAL A 167 -10.72 -11.92 -4.44
N ILE A 168 -10.93 -10.70 -3.94
CA ILE A 168 -10.46 -10.24 -2.62
C ILE A 168 -11.69 -9.77 -1.84
N ASP A 169 -11.95 -10.39 -0.67
CA ASP A 169 -13.13 -10.12 0.16
C ASP A 169 -14.47 -10.15 -0.63
N GLY A 170 -14.60 -11.07 -1.58
CA GLY A 170 -15.79 -11.21 -2.44
C GLY A 170 -15.87 -10.20 -3.60
N LEU A 171 -14.93 -9.26 -3.70
CA LEU A 171 -14.87 -8.28 -4.78
C LEU A 171 -13.89 -8.74 -5.87
N VAL A 172 -14.29 -8.55 -7.13
CA VAL A 172 -13.54 -8.99 -8.32
C VAL A 172 -12.54 -7.91 -8.74
N PHE A 173 -11.25 -8.22 -8.67
CA PHE A 173 -10.14 -7.42 -9.19
C PHE A 173 -9.71 -8.00 -10.54
N PRO A 174 -10.02 -7.35 -11.68
CA PRO A 174 -9.66 -7.87 -13.00
C PRO A 174 -8.15 -7.99 -13.17
N ARG A 175 -7.66 -9.13 -13.68
CA ARG A 175 -6.24 -9.25 -14.04
C ARG A 175 -6.01 -8.59 -15.40
N LEU A 176 -5.11 -7.62 -15.42
CA LEU A 176 -4.72 -6.83 -16.60
C LEU A 176 -3.57 -7.49 -17.35
N ALA A 177 -2.59 -8.02 -16.63
CA ALA A 177 -1.44 -8.70 -17.19
C ALA A 177 -0.73 -9.57 -16.16
N GLY A 178 0.24 -10.34 -16.65
CA GLY A 178 1.02 -11.28 -15.87
C GLY A 178 0.37 -12.67 -15.80
N PRO A 179 1.07 -13.65 -15.19
CA PRO A 179 2.22 -13.45 -14.32
C PRO A 179 3.51 -13.08 -15.09
N PHE A 180 4.17 -12.00 -14.67
CA PHE A 180 5.51 -11.64 -15.14
C PHE A 180 6.56 -12.29 -14.23
N PRO A 181 7.32 -13.30 -14.70
CA PRO A 181 8.33 -13.96 -13.88
C PRO A 181 9.50 -13.02 -13.58
N LEU A 182 9.92 -12.99 -12.32
CA LEU A 182 11.13 -12.31 -11.86
C LEU A 182 12.24 -13.36 -11.68
N GLY A 183 12.79 -13.79 -12.82
CA GLY A 183 13.66 -14.96 -12.88
C GLY A 183 12.92 -16.24 -12.48
N THR A 184 13.49 -17.02 -11.56
CA THR A 184 12.89 -18.26 -11.04
C THR A 184 12.36 -18.11 -9.61
N PHE A 185 12.26 -16.89 -9.08
CA PHE A 185 12.07 -16.65 -7.64
C PHE A 185 10.71 -16.07 -7.26
N GLY A 186 10.05 -15.39 -8.19
CA GLY A 186 8.75 -14.79 -7.95
C GLY A 186 8.09 -14.31 -9.23
N ARG A 187 6.94 -13.67 -9.09
CA ARG A 187 6.16 -13.13 -10.21
C ARG A 187 5.40 -11.89 -9.82
N LEU A 188 5.11 -11.04 -10.82
CA LEU A 188 4.19 -9.91 -10.69
C LEU A 188 2.89 -10.18 -11.42
N GLU A 189 1.78 -9.86 -10.78
CA GLU A 189 0.46 -9.81 -11.39
C GLU A 189 -0.04 -8.36 -11.35
N VAL A 190 -0.56 -7.87 -12.47
CA VAL A 190 -1.07 -6.51 -12.57
C VAL A 190 -2.59 -6.57 -12.57
N LEU A 191 -3.23 -5.87 -11.65
CA LEU A 191 -4.68 -5.91 -11.44
C LEU A 191 -5.28 -4.52 -11.61
N ALA A 192 -6.47 -4.44 -12.19
CA ALA A 192 -7.30 -3.25 -12.15
C ALA A 192 -8.02 -3.15 -10.81
N CYS A 193 -8.41 -1.93 -10.45
CA CYS A 193 -9.42 -1.75 -9.42
C CYS A 193 -10.78 -2.28 -9.92
N PRO A 194 -11.63 -2.81 -9.02
CA PRO A 194 -13.03 -3.12 -9.32
C PRO A 194 -13.78 -1.90 -9.85
N GLU A 195 -14.92 -2.13 -10.50
CA GLU A 195 -15.79 -1.03 -10.91
C GLU A 195 -16.30 -0.25 -9.70
N SER A 196 -16.16 1.08 -9.76
CA SER A 196 -16.48 1.97 -8.64
C SER A 196 -16.95 3.32 -9.16
N SER A 197 -17.91 3.93 -8.45
CA SER A 197 -18.45 5.26 -8.82
C SER A 197 -17.48 6.40 -8.53
N ILE A 198 -16.47 6.17 -7.69
CA ILE A 198 -15.48 7.16 -7.25
C ILE A 198 -14.10 6.52 -7.34
N MET A 199 -13.27 6.94 -8.30
CA MET A 199 -11.90 6.43 -8.46
C MET A 199 -10.87 7.54 -8.24
N HIS A 200 -9.72 7.20 -7.65
CA HIS A 200 -8.60 8.13 -7.50
C HIS A 200 -8.13 8.65 -8.86
N SER A 201 -7.86 7.70 -9.75
CA SER A 201 -7.57 7.90 -11.17
C SER A 201 -8.23 6.78 -11.97
N PRO A 202 -8.75 7.03 -13.20
CA PRO A 202 -9.45 6.01 -13.99
C PRO A 202 -8.55 4.84 -14.44
N ASP A 203 -7.24 5.03 -14.36
CA ASP A 203 -6.16 4.14 -14.78
C ASP A 203 -5.41 3.54 -13.59
N GLN A 204 -5.94 3.70 -12.37
CA GLN A 204 -5.35 3.12 -11.17
C GLN A 204 -5.29 1.59 -11.30
N LEU A 205 -4.06 1.07 -11.24
CA LEU A 205 -3.78 -0.35 -11.09
C LEU A 205 -3.08 -0.62 -9.76
N ILE A 206 -3.05 -1.90 -9.39
CA ILE A 206 -2.25 -2.44 -8.29
C ILE A 206 -1.35 -3.54 -8.83
N VAL A 207 -0.14 -3.65 -8.29
CA VAL A 207 0.80 -4.72 -8.66
C VAL A 207 0.95 -5.65 -7.47
N LEU A 208 0.70 -6.94 -7.67
CA LEU A 208 0.85 -7.97 -6.66
C LEU A 208 2.11 -8.79 -6.96
N TYR A 209 3.07 -8.75 -6.05
CA TYR A 209 4.18 -9.69 -6.04
C TYR A 209 3.79 -10.97 -5.31
N ARG A 210 4.13 -12.10 -5.91
CA ARG A 210 4.00 -13.42 -5.30
C ARG A 210 5.33 -14.18 -5.39
N PRO A 211 5.79 -14.83 -4.31
CA PRO A 211 6.93 -15.74 -4.36
C PRO A 211 6.72 -16.90 -5.34
N ASN A 212 7.78 -17.69 -5.60
CA ASN A 212 7.72 -18.84 -6.49
C ASN A 212 6.57 -19.81 -6.09
N PRO A 213 5.71 -20.24 -7.05
CA PRO A 213 4.64 -21.19 -6.77
C PRO A 213 5.08 -22.48 -6.06
N LYS A 214 6.30 -22.98 -6.32
CA LYS A 214 6.83 -24.17 -5.65
C LYS A 214 7.02 -23.94 -4.15
N GLU A 215 7.52 -22.77 -3.77
CA GLU A 215 7.66 -22.40 -2.36
C GLU A 215 6.28 -22.16 -1.72
N GLU A 216 5.33 -21.57 -2.46
CA GLU A 216 3.93 -21.45 -2.01
C GLU A 216 3.32 -22.84 -1.74
N MET A 217 3.52 -23.82 -2.63
CA MET A 217 3.01 -25.19 -2.48
C MET A 217 3.65 -25.97 -1.34
N ASN A 218 4.93 -25.71 -1.04
CA ASN A 218 5.64 -26.36 0.05
C ASN A 218 5.27 -25.77 1.44
N GLY A 219 4.41 -24.74 1.49
CA GLY A 219 4.00 -24.10 2.73
C GLY A 219 5.08 -23.22 3.37
N HIS A 220 6.12 -22.87 2.61
CA HIS A 220 7.24 -22.03 3.08
C HIS A 220 7.00 -20.54 2.91
N VAL A 221 5.88 -20.15 2.29
CA VAL A 221 5.53 -18.76 2.02
C VAL A 221 4.52 -18.29 3.04
N ARG A 222 4.86 -17.21 3.75
CA ARG A 222 4.00 -16.55 4.70
C ARG A 222 3.26 -15.40 4.01
N PRO A 223 2.10 -14.98 4.53
CA PRO A 223 1.35 -13.86 3.97
C PRO A 223 2.16 -12.56 3.81
N THR A 224 3.11 -12.29 4.69
CA THR A 224 3.98 -11.10 4.63
C THR A 224 5.06 -11.15 3.55
N ASP A 225 5.29 -12.32 2.92
CA ASP A 225 6.17 -12.46 1.76
C ASP A 225 5.49 -12.00 0.46
N HIS A 226 4.16 -11.81 0.49
CA HIS A 226 3.43 -11.14 -0.57
C HIS A 226 3.55 -9.62 -0.41
N LEU A 227 3.76 -8.95 -1.54
CA LEU A 227 3.84 -7.49 -1.58
C LEU A 227 2.75 -6.94 -2.49
N LEU A 228 2.10 -5.86 -2.06
CA LEU A 228 1.15 -5.13 -2.87
C LEU A 228 1.62 -3.70 -3.08
N PHE A 229 1.95 -3.36 -4.32
CA PHE A 229 2.25 -2.00 -4.72
C PHE A 229 0.95 -1.31 -5.12
N SER A 230 0.53 -0.34 -4.32
CA SER A 230 -0.81 0.23 -4.42
C SER A 230 -0.85 1.61 -5.08
N GLY A 231 0.31 2.22 -5.35
CA GLY A 231 0.38 3.64 -5.71
C GLY A 231 -0.40 4.45 -4.66
N ASP A 232 -1.27 5.33 -5.10
CA ASP A 232 -2.09 6.13 -4.20
C ASP A 232 -3.36 5.43 -3.69
N LEU A 233 -3.63 4.20 -4.14
CA LEU A 233 -4.67 3.37 -3.54
C LEU A 233 -4.22 2.83 -2.18
N TRP A 234 -5.17 2.57 -1.28
CA TRP A 234 -4.94 1.95 0.03
C TRP A 234 -3.89 2.66 0.92
N LEU A 235 -3.69 3.96 0.75
CA LEU A 235 -2.76 4.70 1.61
C LEU A 235 -3.20 4.74 3.08
N MET A 236 -2.26 4.43 3.99
CA MET A 236 -2.40 4.72 5.42
C MET A 236 -2.09 6.18 5.75
N HIS A 237 -1.23 6.83 4.97
CA HIS A 237 -0.94 8.26 5.12
C HIS A 237 -1.21 8.94 3.78
N GLY A 238 -2.06 9.96 3.78
CA GLY A 238 -2.35 10.71 2.56
C GLY A 238 -1.11 11.48 2.07
N PRO A 239 -1.10 11.93 0.80
CA PRO A 239 0.00 12.70 0.24
C PRO A 239 0.31 13.91 1.14
N LEU A 240 1.57 14.07 1.49
CA LEU A 240 2.05 15.25 2.20
C LEU A 240 2.04 16.42 1.21
N PHE A 241 0.92 17.14 1.15
CA PHE A 241 0.92 18.42 0.44
C PHE A 241 1.82 19.39 1.19
N SER A 242 2.90 19.84 0.53
CA SER A 242 3.79 20.83 1.14
C SER A 242 2.99 22.06 1.58
N LYS A 243 3.22 22.53 2.81
CA LYS A 243 2.70 23.84 3.25
C LYS A 243 3.54 25.01 2.71
N GLY A 244 4.59 24.70 1.94
CA GLY A 244 5.56 25.67 1.42
C GLY A 244 5.08 26.41 0.17
N PHE A 245 5.94 27.30 -0.31
CA PHE A 245 5.68 28.19 -1.46
C PHE A 245 5.29 27.44 -2.75
N ARG A 246 5.70 26.18 -2.92
CA ARG A 246 5.30 25.30 -4.05
C ARG A 246 3.79 25.02 -4.07
N ALA A 247 3.14 24.87 -2.92
CA ALA A 247 1.68 24.70 -2.86
C ALA A 247 0.93 26.03 -2.99
N LEU A 248 1.60 27.19 -2.85
CA LEU A 248 0.97 28.49 -3.06
C LEU A 248 0.55 28.65 -4.52
N SER A 249 1.40 28.27 -5.48
CA SER A 249 1.06 28.34 -6.90
C SER A 249 -0.12 27.43 -7.25
N MET A 250 -0.14 26.20 -6.70
CA MET A 250 -1.25 25.27 -6.84
C MET A 250 -2.54 25.82 -6.19
N ARG A 251 -2.46 26.39 -4.98
CA ARG A 251 -3.58 27.03 -4.27
C ARG A 251 -4.12 28.24 -5.04
N VAL A 252 -3.25 29.06 -5.63
CA VAL A 252 -3.62 30.21 -6.46
C VAL A 252 -4.29 29.74 -7.75
N ARG A 253 -3.76 28.70 -8.43
CA ARG A 253 -4.41 28.09 -9.60
C ARG A 253 -5.78 27.50 -9.24
N LEU A 254 -5.88 26.81 -8.10
CA LEU A 254 -7.13 26.25 -7.59
C LEU A 254 -8.15 27.34 -7.24
N ALA A 255 -7.71 28.43 -6.59
CA ALA A 255 -8.54 29.59 -6.28
C ALA A 255 -9.01 30.32 -7.55
N SER A 256 -8.13 30.49 -8.54
CA SER A 256 -8.48 31.02 -9.86
C SER A 256 -9.51 30.12 -10.56
N ARG A 257 -9.38 28.80 -10.45
CA ARG A 257 -10.34 27.84 -11.00
C ARG A 257 -11.69 27.91 -10.29
N LEU A 258 -11.70 27.99 -8.97
CA LEU A 258 -12.90 28.19 -8.16
C LEU A 258 -13.67 29.42 -8.60
N LEU A 259 -12.95 30.53 -8.78
CA LEU A 259 -13.51 31.79 -9.25
C LEU A 259 -14.07 31.67 -10.67
N LYS A 260 -13.31 31.10 -11.61
CA LYS A 260 -13.76 30.87 -13.00
C LYS A 260 -14.96 29.92 -13.10
N GLY A 261 -14.99 28.88 -12.26
CA GLY A 261 -16.10 27.92 -12.18
C GLY A 261 -17.38 28.56 -11.65
N ALA A 262 -17.26 29.36 -10.59
CA ALA A 262 -18.37 30.13 -10.02
C ALA A 262 -18.95 31.13 -11.04
N ILE A 263 -18.09 31.83 -11.79
CA ILE A 263 -18.51 32.76 -12.87
C ILE A 263 -19.29 32.03 -13.97
N LYS A 264 -18.98 30.76 -14.25
CA LYS A 264 -19.69 29.92 -15.24
C LYS A 264 -20.90 29.16 -14.66
N GLY A 265 -21.34 29.48 -13.44
CA GLY A 265 -22.49 28.82 -12.80
C GLY A 265 -22.26 27.36 -12.39
N ARG A 266 -21.01 26.87 -12.43
CA ARG A 266 -20.69 25.49 -12.00
C ARG A 266 -20.68 25.42 -10.48
N LYS A 267 -21.50 24.55 -9.88
CA LYS A 267 -21.42 24.24 -8.45
C LYS A 267 -20.04 23.64 -8.14
N TYR A 268 -19.33 24.19 -7.16
CA TYR A 268 -18.08 23.63 -6.69
C TYR A 268 -18.35 22.35 -5.90
N ILE A 269 -18.02 21.21 -6.48
CA ILE A 269 -17.95 19.95 -5.75
C ILE A 269 -16.52 19.87 -5.20
N ARG A 270 -16.37 20.11 -3.90
CA ARG A 270 -15.11 19.85 -3.19
C ARG A 270 -14.92 18.34 -3.13
N ARG A 271 -14.19 17.77 -4.08
CA ARG A 271 -13.78 16.37 -4.03
C ARG A 271 -12.44 16.28 -3.32
N ASP A 272 -12.37 15.49 -2.26
CA ASP A 272 -11.09 15.15 -1.63
C ASP A 272 -10.40 14.08 -2.52
N PRO A 273 -9.16 14.29 -3.02
CA PRO A 273 -8.45 13.26 -3.79
C PRO A 273 -8.26 11.93 -3.04
N ARG A 274 -8.47 11.93 -1.72
CA ARG A 274 -8.46 10.75 -0.83
C ARG A 274 -9.79 9.99 -0.78
N GLU A 275 -10.88 10.59 -1.28
CA GLU A 275 -12.12 9.88 -1.63
C GLU A 275 -11.87 9.10 -2.92
N GLN A 276 -11.39 7.88 -2.73
CA GLN A 276 -10.96 6.95 -3.76
C GLN A 276 -11.95 5.79 -3.86
N ASP A 277 -11.55 4.74 -4.57
CA ASP A 277 -12.35 3.54 -4.74
C ASP A 277 -12.63 2.86 -3.38
N LEU A 278 -13.79 3.19 -2.80
CA LEU A 278 -14.17 2.74 -1.47
C LEU A 278 -14.35 1.22 -1.44
N ALA A 279 -14.94 0.65 -2.50
CA ALA A 279 -15.13 -0.78 -2.62
C ALA A 279 -13.79 -1.51 -2.67
N ALA A 280 -12.85 -1.05 -3.52
CA ALA A 280 -11.51 -1.61 -3.58
C ALA A 280 -10.77 -1.48 -2.24
N LYS A 281 -10.80 -0.30 -1.62
CA LYS A 281 -10.14 -0.05 -0.32
C LYS A 281 -10.67 -0.98 0.77
N GLU A 282 -11.97 -1.12 0.89
CA GLU A 282 -12.56 -1.97 1.91
C GLU A 282 -12.26 -3.44 1.65
N ALA A 283 -12.33 -3.88 0.40
CA ALA A 283 -11.96 -5.24 0.03
C ALA A 283 -10.49 -5.55 0.35
N LEU A 284 -9.56 -4.65 0.01
CA LEU A 284 -8.13 -4.81 0.33
C LEU A 284 -7.89 -4.84 1.84
N LYS A 285 -8.52 -3.95 2.61
CA LYS A 285 -8.41 -3.95 4.08
C LYS A 285 -8.94 -5.23 4.71
N ARG A 286 -10.02 -5.82 4.18
CA ARG A 286 -10.71 -6.96 4.79
C ARG A 286 -10.25 -8.32 4.27
N GLY A 287 -9.72 -8.36 3.05
CA GLY A 287 -9.38 -9.58 2.34
C GLY A 287 -8.05 -10.20 2.77
N PHE A 288 -7.10 -9.39 3.22
CA PHE A 288 -5.78 -9.88 3.63
C PHE A 288 -5.68 -10.04 5.14
N MET A 289 -5.24 -11.23 5.58
CA MET A 289 -4.85 -11.47 6.96
C MET A 289 -3.67 -10.57 7.35
N LEU A 290 -2.58 -10.70 6.60
CA LEU A 290 -1.38 -9.87 6.62
C LEU A 290 -0.88 -9.75 5.19
N ILE A 291 -0.50 -8.55 4.76
CA ILE A 291 0.20 -8.31 3.50
C ILE A 291 1.06 -7.06 3.65
N ARG A 292 2.26 -7.06 3.05
CA ARG A 292 3.08 -5.84 3.01
C ARG A 292 2.58 -4.95 1.88
N VAL A 293 2.22 -3.72 2.22
CA VAL A 293 1.73 -2.74 1.25
C VAL A 293 2.81 -1.70 1.02
N LEU A 294 3.16 -1.50 -0.25
CA LEU A 294 4.11 -0.52 -0.72
C LEU A 294 3.36 0.62 -1.40
N PRO A 295 3.11 1.72 -0.65
CA PRO A 295 2.32 2.83 -1.14
C PRO A 295 3.10 3.71 -2.11
N GLY A 296 2.36 4.56 -2.82
CA GLY A 296 2.88 5.68 -3.60
C GLY A 296 3.53 6.75 -2.74
N HIS A 297 3.15 6.89 -1.48
CA HIS A 297 3.73 7.87 -0.56
C HIS A 297 3.89 7.31 0.85
N GLY A 298 4.99 7.70 1.51
CA GLY A 298 5.29 7.27 2.87
C GLY A 298 5.95 5.89 2.92
N GLU A 299 6.18 5.38 4.12
CA GLU A 299 6.82 4.07 4.33
C GLU A 299 5.85 2.92 4.06
N ASP A 300 6.40 1.72 3.85
CA ASP A 300 5.60 0.50 3.73
C ASP A 300 4.88 0.18 5.04
N PHE A 301 3.73 -0.47 4.96
CA PHE A 301 2.92 -0.79 6.13
C PHE A 301 2.28 -2.17 6.03
N ILE A 302 1.73 -2.66 7.13
CA ILE A 302 1.02 -3.94 7.18
C ILE A 302 -0.47 -3.74 6.90
N GLY A 303 -0.89 -4.21 5.72
CA GLY A 303 -2.30 -4.42 5.42
C GLY A 303 -2.84 -5.59 6.23
N THR A 304 -3.88 -5.37 7.02
CA THR A 304 -4.51 -6.42 7.82
C THR A 304 -6.01 -6.23 8.01
N ARG A 305 -6.74 -7.34 7.99
CA ARG A 305 -8.17 -7.41 8.32
C ARG A 305 -8.49 -7.27 9.80
N LEU A 306 -7.48 -7.25 10.68
CA LEU A 306 -7.66 -6.93 12.09
C LEU A 306 -8.26 -5.53 12.29
N VAL A 307 -7.79 -4.53 11.54
CA VAL A 307 -8.27 -3.15 11.69
C VAL A 307 -9.78 -3.04 11.45
N PRO A 308 -10.34 -3.47 10.30
CA PRO A 308 -11.78 -3.36 10.05
C PRO A 308 -12.65 -4.38 10.81
N ARG A 309 -12.09 -5.47 11.35
CA ARG A 309 -12.87 -6.54 12.02
C ARG A 309 -12.79 -6.54 13.54
N CYS A 310 -11.65 -6.12 14.09
CA CYS A 310 -11.33 -6.30 15.51
C CYS A 310 -11.22 -4.96 16.24
N PHE A 311 -10.63 -3.93 15.62
CA PHE A 311 -10.32 -2.67 16.30
C PHE A 311 -11.41 -1.62 16.07
N LEU A 312 -12.66 -1.96 16.35
CA LEU A 312 -13.83 -1.16 15.99
C LEU A 312 -13.92 0.16 16.78
N CYS A 313 -13.55 1.29 16.17
CA CYS A 313 -13.78 2.59 16.78
C CYS A 313 -15.27 2.96 16.75
N GLN A 314 -15.68 3.99 17.48
CA GLN A 314 -17.06 4.45 17.53
C GLN A 314 -17.67 4.71 16.14
N ARG A 315 -16.90 5.22 15.17
CA ARG A 315 -17.41 5.40 13.80
C ARG A 315 -17.67 4.07 13.09
N ASP A 316 -16.86 3.05 13.31
CA ASP A 316 -17.12 1.72 12.78
C ASP A 316 -18.40 1.13 13.40
N LEU A 317 -18.58 1.30 14.71
CA LEU A 317 -19.78 0.86 15.41
C LEU A 317 -21.04 1.55 14.88
N LEU A 318 -20.99 2.86 14.60
CA LEU A 318 -22.09 3.59 13.96
C LEU A 318 -22.47 2.92 12.63
N VAL A 319 -21.50 2.72 11.75
CA VAL A 319 -21.72 2.12 10.43
C VAL A 319 -22.27 0.69 10.55
N GLN A 320 -21.73 -0.13 11.44
CA GLN A 320 -22.21 -1.51 11.67
C GLN A 320 -23.62 -1.56 12.25
N LEU A 321 -24.02 -0.55 13.01
CA LEU A 321 -25.37 -0.44 13.55
C LEU A 321 -26.38 0.17 12.56
N GLY A 322 -25.92 0.60 11.38
CA GLY A 322 -26.73 1.15 10.29
C GLY A 322 -26.85 2.67 10.27
N PHE A 323 -26.01 3.39 11.03
CA PHE A 323 -25.96 4.85 11.02
C PHE A 323 -25.01 5.40 9.95
N ALA A 324 -25.20 6.67 9.58
CA ALA A 324 -24.28 7.37 8.70
C ALA A 324 -22.91 7.58 9.37
N LEU A 325 -21.84 7.64 8.57
CA LEU A 325 -20.46 7.79 9.07
C LEU A 325 -20.24 9.12 9.82
N ASP A 326 -20.98 10.16 9.45
CA ASP A 326 -20.94 11.51 10.04
C ASP A 326 -21.96 11.73 11.17
N GLU A 327 -22.69 10.68 11.56
CA GLU A 327 -23.64 10.73 12.68
C GLU A 327 -22.93 11.06 14.01
N LYS A 328 -23.65 11.72 14.93
CA LYS A 328 -23.11 12.05 16.24
C LYS A 328 -22.85 10.78 17.05
N LYS A 329 -21.58 10.59 17.47
CA LYS A 329 -21.13 9.50 18.35
C LYS A 329 -21.96 9.35 19.64
N SER A 330 -22.62 10.42 20.10
CA SER A 330 -23.50 10.39 21.27
C SER A 330 -24.65 9.38 21.17
N VAL A 331 -25.07 9.03 19.95
CA VAL A 331 -26.13 8.03 19.70
C VAL A 331 -25.74 6.66 20.29
N LEU A 332 -24.46 6.32 20.30
CA LEU A 332 -23.97 5.04 20.82
C LEU A 332 -24.17 4.85 22.34
N TYR A 333 -24.42 5.92 23.08
CA TYR A 333 -24.69 5.84 24.54
C TYR A 333 -26.16 5.58 24.87
N ALA A 334 -27.03 5.42 23.87
CA ALA A 334 -28.42 5.04 24.10
C ALA A 334 -28.50 3.66 24.76
N PRO A 335 -29.20 3.49 25.90
CA PRO A 335 -29.31 2.20 26.59
C PRO A 335 -29.85 1.08 25.70
N SER A 336 -30.71 1.41 24.73
CA SER A 336 -31.27 0.47 23.76
C SER A 336 -30.23 -0.15 22.82
N LEU A 337 -29.10 0.51 22.58
CA LEU A 337 -28.02 0.02 21.72
C LEU A 337 -26.95 -0.77 22.48
N ALA A 338 -26.89 -0.65 23.81
CA ALA A 338 -25.84 -1.28 24.62
C ALA A 338 -25.68 -2.79 24.38
N PRO A 339 -26.76 -3.61 24.34
CA PRO A 339 -26.62 -5.05 24.07
C PRO A 339 -26.02 -5.36 22.68
N ARG A 340 -26.40 -4.56 21.66
CA ARG A 340 -25.88 -4.72 20.29
C ARG A 340 -24.41 -4.32 20.21
N ILE A 341 -24.02 -3.23 20.88
CA ILE A 341 -22.63 -2.77 20.94
C ILE A 341 -21.74 -3.81 21.62
N GLU A 342 -22.18 -4.34 22.76
CA GLU A 342 -21.42 -5.39 23.46
C GLU A 342 -21.31 -6.67 22.61
N ALA A 343 -22.36 -7.07 21.91
CA ALA A 343 -22.29 -8.19 20.96
C ALA A 343 -21.26 -7.96 19.84
N LEU A 344 -21.19 -6.75 19.27
CA LEU A 344 -20.19 -6.40 18.25
C LEU A 344 -18.76 -6.44 18.81
N LYS A 345 -18.54 -5.94 20.03
CA LYS A 345 -17.23 -6.01 20.70
C LYS A 345 -16.81 -7.44 21.02
N GLU A 346 -17.73 -8.27 21.49
CA GLU A 346 -17.48 -9.70 21.73
C GLU A 346 -17.13 -10.44 20.43
N GLN A 347 -17.85 -10.14 19.34
CA GLN A 347 -17.53 -10.69 18.02
C GLN A 347 -16.13 -10.25 17.56
N ALA A 348 -15.81 -8.96 17.69
CA ALA A 348 -14.50 -8.41 17.34
C ALA A 348 -13.37 -9.08 18.13
N TYR A 349 -13.57 -9.36 19.42
CA TYR A 349 -12.61 -10.08 20.25
C TYR A 349 -12.40 -11.53 19.80
N ARG A 350 -13.48 -12.26 19.46
CA ARG A 350 -13.38 -13.63 18.93
C ARG A 350 -12.67 -13.69 17.58
N GLU A 351 -12.94 -12.73 16.69
CA GLU A 351 -12.22 -12.60 15.43
C GLU A 351 -10.73 -12.33 15.67
N PHE A 352 -10.37 -11.51 16.65
CA PHE A 352 -8.98 -11.29 17.03
C PHE A 352 -8.28 -12.59 17.46
N GLN A 353 -8.90 -13.38 18.35
CA GLN A 353 -8.37 -14.69 18.78
C GLN A 353 -8.12 -15.62 17.59
N LYS A 354 -9.09 -15.67 16.66
CA LYS A 354 -9.01 -16.48 15.45
C LYS A 354 -7.87 -16.03 14.55
N GLU A 355 -7.69 -14.72 14.35
CA GLU A 355 -6.58 -14.18 13.55
C GLU A 355 -5.22 -14.53 14.14
N ILE A 356 -5.01 -14.34 15.45
CA ILE A 356 -3.73 -14.69 16.09
C ILE A 356 -3.43 -16.19 15.98
N SER A 357 -4.46 -17.02 16.07
CA SER A 357 -4.32 -18.48 15.87
C SER A 357 -3.94 -18.82 14.43
N LEU A 358 -4.50 -18.12 13.43
CA LEU A 358 -4.13 -18.29 12.02
C LEU A 358 -2.70 -17.83 11.74
N TRP A 359 -2.22 -16.78 12.40
CA TRP A 359 -0.83 -16.34 12.26
C TRP A 359 0.12 -17.44 12.76
N ARG A 360 -0.12 -18.01 13.94
CA ARG A 360 0.67 -19.14 14.44
C ARG A 360 0.63 -20.34 13.49
N GLY A 361 -0.55 -20.69 12.98
CA GLY A 361 -0.70 -21.75 11.97
C GLY A 361 0.02 -21.46 10.63
N SER A 362 0.38 -20.20 10.38
CA SER A 362 1.17 -19.76 9.21
C SER A 362 2.67 -19.63 9.52
N GLY A 363 3.13 -20.11 10.69
CA GLY A 363 4.54 -20.15 11.05
C GLY A 363 5.11 -18.86 11.65
N TYR A 364 4.28 -17.92 12.12
CA TYR A 364 4.76 -16.78 12.91
C TYR A 364 4.92 -17.18 14.38
N ASP A 365 6.11 -16.94 14.93
CA ASP A 365 6.35 -17.16 16.36
C ASP A 365 5.80 -16.02 17.24
N THR A 366 5.91 -16.19 18.56
CA THR A 366 5.45 -15.21 19.55
C THR A 366 6.14 -13.84 19.42
N GLU A 367 7.43 -13.80 19.08
CA GLU A 367 8.20 -12.56 18.93
C GLU A 367 7.76 -11.82 17.66
N GLU A 368 7.75 -12.52 16.51
CA GLU A 368 7.37 -11.96 15.21
C GLU A 368 5.94 -11.45 15.23
N ALA A 369 5.01 -12.20 15.81
CA ALA A 369 3.61 -11.79 15.90
C ALA A 369 3.42 -10.58 16.84
N ALA A 370 4.19 -10.49 17.93
CA ALA A 370 4.18 -9.31 18.79
C ALA A 370 4.76 -8.07 18.08
N ASP A 371 5.79 -8.24 17.26
CA ASP A 371 6.36 -7.16 16.43
C ASP A 371 5.38 -6.69 15.34
N LEU A 372 4.65 -7.62 14.71
CA LEU A 372 3.58 -7.28 13.76
C LEU A 372 2.46 -6.49 14.43
N LEU A 373 2.04 -6.86 15.65
CA LEU A 373 1.05 -6.10 16.41
C LEU A 373 1.55 -4.69 16.80
N LEU A 374 2.81 -4.57 17.21
CA LEU A 374 3.44 -3.28 17.48
C LEU A 374 3.48 -2.41 16.22
N ARG A 375 3.83 -3.00 15.06
CA ARG A 375 3.83 -2.33 13.77
C ARG A 375 2.44 -1.83 13.40
N ILE A 376 1.41 -2.68 13.51
CA ILE A 376 0.01 -2.30 13.26
C ILE A 376 -0.43 -1.16 14.20
N TYR A 377 -0.02 -1.21 15.48
CA TYR A 377 -0.29 -0.17 16.47
C TYR A 377 0.34 1.18 16.08
N ARG A 378 1.61 1.18 15.65
CA ARG A 378 2.31 2.38 15.12
C ARG A 378 1.65 2.93 13.86
N GLU A 379 1.16 2.06 12.98
CA GLU A 379 0.46 2.48 11.76
C GLU A 379 -0.91 3.12 12.05
N GLN A 380 -1.44 2.94 13.28
CA GLN A 380 -2.57 3.71 13.79
C GLN A 380 -2.15 5.08 14.33
N GLU A 381 -1.09 5.70 13.83
CA GLU A 381 -0.71 7.08 14.14
C GLU A 381 -1.02 8.07 13.02
N GLY A 382 -1.00 9.37 13.30
CA GLY A 382 -1.17 10.43 12.30
C GLY A 382 -2.56 10.50 11.64
N GLY A 383 -2.60 11.03 10.41
CA GLY A 383 -3.84 11.27 9.64
C GLY A 383 -4.43 12.68 9.80
N GLY A 384 -5.43 12.99 8.99
CA GLY A 384 -6.23 14.21 9.15
C GLY A 384 -7.02 14.20 10.48
N PRO A 385 -7.61 15.33 10.92
CA PRO A 385 -8.19 15.45 12.26
C PRO A 385 -9.16 14.31 12.63
N LEU A 386 -10.09 13.97 11.73
CA LEU A 386 -11.06 12.88 11.94
C LEU A 386 -10.37 11.51 11.99
N VAL A 387 -9.48 11.21 11.03
CA VAL A 387 -8.75 9.94 10.96
C VAL A 387 -7.86 9.75 12.19
N LYS A 388 -7.22 10.82 12.66
CA LYS A 388 -6.35 10.82 13.85
C LYS A 388 -7.13 10.47 15.11
N GLU A 389 -8.37 10.95 15.23
CA GLU A 389 -9.26 10.61 16.34
C GLU A 389 -9.62 9.12 16.34
N ASP A 390 -10.07 8.57 15.19
CA ASP A 390 -10.40 7.15 15.07
C ASP A 390 -9.19 6.28 15.36
N ARG A 391 -8.04 6.64 14.80
CA ARG A 391 -6.77 5.95 15.02
C ARG A 391 -6.34 5.93 16.49
N LYS A 392 -6.49 7.06 17.19
CA LYS A 392 -6.25 7.13 18.64
C LYS A 392 -7.18 6.20 19.42
N GLU A 393 -8.44 6.11 19.01
CA GLU A 393 -9.40 5.19 19.62
C GLU A 393 -9.03 3.73 19.36
N ARG A 394 -8.63 3.39 18.12
CA ARG A 394 -8.15 2.04 17.76
C ARG A 394 -6.97 1.60 18.61
N ARG A 395 -6.00 2.49 18.88
CA ARG A 395 -4.85 2.17 19.75
C ARG A 395 -5.28 1.77 21.16
N ARG A 396 -6.25 2.48 21.75
CA ARG A 396 -6.83 2.11 23.05
C ARG A 396 -7.51 0.75 22.99
N ILE A 397 -8.28 0.49 21.94
CA ILE A 397 -8.96 -0.80 21.73
C ILE A 397 -7.95 -1.95 21.58
N ILE A 398 -6.85 -1.75 20.86
CA ILE A 398 -5.77 -2.74 20.74
C ILE A 398 -5.25 -3.12 22.13
N GLU A 399 -4.93 -2.14 22.97
CA GLU A 399 -4.45 -2.42 24.33
C GLU A 399 -5.50 -3.12 25.20
N GLU A 400 -6.77 -2.74 25.10
CA GLU A 400 -7.88 -3.39 25.81
C GLU A 400 -8.03 -4.86 25.41
N ILE A 401 -8.01 -5.14 24.10
CA ILE A 401 -8.07 -6.51 23.56
C ILE A 401 -6.86 -7.33 24.04
N LEU A 402 -5.65 -6.78 23.98
CA LEU A 402 -4.45 -7.49 24.44
C LEU A 402 -4.47 -7.76 25.95
N ARG A 403 -4.92 -6.79 26.77
CA ARG A 403 -5.06 -6.99 28.23
C ARG A 403 -6.08 -8.07 28.55
N ARG A 404 -7.20 -8.10 27.80
CA ARG A 404 -8.21 -9.15 27.92
C ARG A 404 -7.64 -10.51 27.52
N LEU A 405 -6.99 -10.58 26.36
CA LEU A 405 -6.43 -11.83 25.82
C LEU A 405 -5.39 -12.43 26.76
N ARG A 406 -4.53 -11.61 27.36
CA ARG A 406 -3.53 -12.03 28.36
C ARG A 406 -4.15 -12.70 29.59
N LEU A 407 -5.36 -12.29 29.99
CA LEU A 407 -6.03 -12.76 31.20
C LEU A 407 -7.11 -13.81 30.95
N ASP A 408 -7.38 -14.15 29.69
CA ASP A 408 -8.46 -15.05 29.30
C ASP A 408 -8.02 -16.52 29.47
N PRO A 409 -8.53 -17.25 30.48
CA PRO A 409 -8.11 -18.61 30.78
C PRO A 409 -8.52 -19.63 29.72
N THR A 410 -9.39 -19.24 28.78
CA THR A 410 -9.85 -20.10 27.68
C THR A 410 -8.89 -20.10 26.48
N VAL A 411 -7.88 -19.25 26.52
CA VAL A 411 -6.93 -19.02 25.43
C VAL A 411 -5.63 -19.78 25.69
N ASP A 412 -5.01 -20.26 24.61
CA ASP A 412 -3.73 -20.95 24.64
C ASP A 412 -2.63 -20.12 25.36
N PRO A 413 -1.84 -20.72 26.27
CA PRO A 413 -0.82 -20.00 27.04
C PRO A 413 0.23 -19.27 26.18
N GLU A 414 0.56 -19.77 25.00
CA GLU A 414 1.49 -19.06 24.12
C GLU A 414 0.86 -17.80 23.50
N ILE A 415 -0.46 -17.83 23.24
CA ILE A 415 -1.21 -16.64 22.80
C ILE A 415 -1.32 -15.62 23.94
N GLN A 416 -1.49 -16.08 25.19
CA GLN A 416 -1.43 -15.19 26.35
C GLN A 416 -0.04 -14.54 26.46
N GLY A 417 1.04 -15.32 26.28
CA GLY A 417 2.42 -14.84 26.28
C GLY A 417 2.71 -13.85 25.14
N LEU A 418 2.13 -14.07 23.95
CA LEU A 418 2.16 -13.12 22.84
C LEU A 418 1.51 -11.80 23.23
N ALA A 419 0.33 -11.84 23.84
CA ALA A 419 -0.38 -10.63 24.26
C ALA A 419 0.40 -9.83 25.31
N GLU A 420 0.99 -10.52 26.29
CA GLU A 420 1.87 -9.91 27.29
C GLU A 420 3.08 -9.23 26.63
N LYS A 421 3.74 -9.92 25.71
CA LYS A 421 4.90 -9.40 24.99
C LYS A 421 4.56 -8.18 24.13
N ALA A 422 3.45 -8.24 23.38
CA ALA A 422 2.98 -7.13 22.56
C ALA A 422 2.67 -5.88 23.42
N LEU A 423 2.01 -6.05 24.57
CA LEU A 423 1.75 -4.96 25.51
C LEU A 423 3.05 -4.33 26.03
N LYS A 424 4.02 -5.16 26.43
CA LYS A 424 5.32 -4.67 26.89
C LYS A 424 6.03 -3.84 25.82
N LYS A 425 6.09 -4.35 24.59
CA LYS A 425 6.70 -3.63 23.45
C LYS A 425 6.00 -2.30 23.13
N ILE A 426 4.66 -2.27 23.19
CA ILE A 426 3.88 -1.03 23.01
C ILE A 426 4.25 -0.02 24.10
N GLN A 427 4.30 -0.47 25.35
CA GLN A 427 4.62 0.38 26.49
C GLN A 427 6.03 0.99 26.36
N GLU A 428 7.02 0.15 26.05
CA GLU A 428 8.41 0.58 25.82
C GLU A 428 8.57 1.58 24.66
N ALA A 429 7.71 1.50 23.64
CA ALA A 429 7.79 2.36 22.46
C ALA A 429 7.08 3.71 22.59
N PHE A 430 6.12 3.86 23.53
CA PHE A 430 5.21 5.02 23.57
C PHE A 430 5.06 5.70 24.94
N ASP A 431 5.56 5.11 26.04
CA ASP A 431 5.53 5.72 27.38
C ASP A 431 6.81 6.51 27.74
N THR A 432 7.65 6.82 26.75
CA THR A 432 8.76 7.81 26.83
C THR A 432 8.42 9.10 26.10
#